data_AF-A0A6J4HIN1-F1
#
_entry.id   AF-A0A6J4HIN1-F1
#
_cell.length_a   1.000
_cell.length_b   1.000
_cell.length_c   1.000
_cell.angle_alpha   90.00
_cell.angle_beta   90.00
_cell.angle_gamma   90.00
#
_symmetry.space_group_name_H-M   'P 1'
#
loop_
_entity.id
_entity.type
_entity.pdbx_description
1 polymer ?
#
loop_
_entity_poly.entity_id
_entity_poly.type
_entity_poly.pdbx_seq_one_letter_code
_entity_poly.pdbx_strand_id
1 'polypeptide(L)'
;AGRLLYYYTLASPQGIILAKIVYNSLLLLLLAVVGYVIYSVVLGNPVQDNALFVGNVLLGAVGFSSTLTMVSGIATKAGNNSVLMAVLSFPVIIPMLVLLIRVSKNAMDGLDRGLSSDEIITLLAINAIVLAVSYILFPYLWRS
;
A
#
# COMPACT_ATOMS: atom_id res chain seq x y z
N ALA A 1 18.41 -17.93 16.90
CA ALA A 1 19.60 -17.19 16.41
C ALA A 1 20.15 -17.75 15.08
N GLY A 2 20.52 -19.03 14.96
CA GLY A 2 21.16 -19.58 13.75
C GLY A 2 20.33 -19.55 12.44
N ARG A 3 19.00 -19.66 12.50
CA ARG A 3 18.13 -19.66 11.29
C ARG A 3 18.06 -18.30 10.59
N LEU A 4 18.18 -17.20 11.35
CA LEU A 4 18.18 -15.83 10.81
C LEU A 4 19.50 -15.51 10.10
N LEU A 5 20.64 -16.02 10.61
CA LEU A 5 21.94 -15.92 9.96
C LEU A 5 22.01 -16.75 8.67
N TYR A 6 21.44 -17.96 8.67
CA TYR A 6 21.34 -18.79 7.46
C TYR A 6 20.48 -18.14 6.37
N TYR A 7 19.34 -17.52 6.72
CA TYR A 7 18.57 -16.72 5.77
C TYR A 7 19.31 -15.45 5.30
N TYR A 8 20.12 -14.84 6.17
CA TYR A 8 20.96 -13.69 5.81
C TYR A 8 22.03 -14.06 4.77
N THR A 9 22.49 -15.31 4.75
CA THR A 9 23.43 -15.82 3.74
C THR A 9 22.75 -16.24 2.43
N LEU A 10 21.43 -16.46 2.43
CA LEU A 10 20.67 -16.97 1.28
C LEU A 10 19.90 -15.90 0.52
N ALA A 11 19.46 -14.82 1.17
CA ALA A 11 18.67 -13.76 0.55
C ALA A 11 18.95 -12.39 1.18
N SER A 12 19.06 -11.36 0.35
CA SER A 12 19.18 -9.98 0.82
C SER A 12 17.89 -9.57 1.57
N PRO A 13 17.96 -8.94 2.75
CA PRO A 13 16.78 -8.45 3.48
C PRO A 13 15.88 -7.56 2.61
N GLN A 14 16.50 -6.80 1.70
CA GLN A 14 15.84 -5.97 0.70
C GLN A 14 14.94 -6.79 -0.24
N GLY A 15 15.40 -7.96 -0.69
CA GLY A 15 14.60 -8.85 -1.54
C GLY A 15 13.38 -9.43 -0.81
N ILE A 16 13.52 -9.74 0.49
CA ILE A 16 12.43 -10.28 1.31
C ILE A 16 11.31 -9.26 1.49
N ILE A 17 11.65 -8.00 1.84
CA ILE A 17 10.64 -6.96 2.02
C ILE A 17 9.94 -6.61 0.71
N LEU A 18 10.70 -6.49 -0.39
CA LEU A 18 10.12 -6.22 -1.71
C LEU A 18 9.19 -7.35 -2.16
N ALA A 19 9.58 -8.62 -2.00
CA ALA A 19 8.74 -9.76 -2.31
C ALA A 19 7.43 -9.75 -1.49
N LYS A 20 7.51 -9.39 -0.20
CA LYS A 20 6.33 -9.30 0.67
C LYS A 20 5.40 -8.16 0.27
N ILE A 21 5.95 -7.00 -0.09
CA ILE A 21 5.18 -5.86 -0.60
C ILE A 21 4.49 -6.25 -1.91
N VAL A 22 5.21 -6.86 -2.86
CA VAL A 22 4.63 -7.29 -4.14
C VAL A 22 3.53 -8.32 -3.93
N TYR A 23 3.75 -9.34 -3.10
CA TYR A 23 2.75 -10.35 -2.78
C TYR A 23 1.47 -9.72 -2.18
N ASN A 24 1.63 -8.85 -1.19
CA ASN A 24 0.49 -8.17 -0.55
C ASN A 24 -0.20 -7.20 -1.51
N SER A 25 0.52 -6.50 -2.37
CA SER A 25 -0.07 -5.61 -3.39
C SER A 25 -0.89 -6.41 -4.42
N LEU A 26 -0.39 -7.56 -4.87
CA LEU A 26 -1.14 -8.44 -5.77
C LEU A 26 -2.40 -9.00 -5.10
N LEU A 27 -2.31 -9.38 -3.82
CA LEU A 27 -3.46 -9.84 -3.05
C LEU A 27 -4.52 -8.73 -2.91
N LEU A 28 -4.10 -7.52 -2.55
CA LEU A 28 -4.99 -6.37 -2.47
C LEU A 28 -5.60 -6.01 -3.82
N LEU A 29 -4.83 -6.11 -4.91
CA LEU A 29 -5.34 -5.89 -6.26
C LEU A 29 -6.37 -6.92 -6.66
N LEU A 30 -6.13 -8.20 -6.37
CA LEU A 30 -7.09 -9.26 -6.64
C LEU A 30 -8.40 -8.98 -5.90
N LEU A 31 -8.32 -8.64 -4.61
CA LEU A 31 -9.50 -8.26 -3.83
C LEU A 31 -10.20 -7.03 -4.39
N ALA A 32 -9.45 -6.02 -4.82
CA ALA A 32 -10.01 -4.80 -5.40
C ALA A 32 -10.71 -5.09 -6.75
N VAL A 33 -10.15 -5.95 -7.60
CA VAL A 33 -10.77 -6.37 -8.86
C VAL A 33 -12.04 -7.17 -8.60
N VAL A 34 -12.01 -8.13 -7.67
CA VAL A 34 -13.22 -8.89 -7.29
C VAL A 34 -14.30 -7.96 -6.76
N GLY A 35 -13.94 -7.03 -5.87
CA GLY A 35 -14.85 -6.01 -5.35
C GLY A 35 -15.41 -5.15 -6.47
N TYR A 36 -14.56 -4.64 -7.37
CA TYR A 36 -14.97 -3.82 -8.50
C TYR A 36 -15.96 -4.55 -9.41
N VAL A 37 -15.69 -5.81 -9.77
CA VAL A 37 -16.60 -6.62 -10.61
C VAL A 37 -17.95 -6.80 -9.92
N ILE A 38 -17.96 -7.19 -8.64
CA ILE A 38 -19.20 -7.40 -7.89
C ILE A 38 -19.99 -6.09 -7.81
N TYR A 39 -19.36 -4.98 -7.42
CA TYR A 39 -20.04 -3.69 -7.31
C TYR A 39 -20.54 -3.18 -8.66
N SER A 40 -19.76 -3.37 -9.72
CA SER A 40 -20.12 -2.99 -11.08
C SER A 40 -21.34 -3.76 -11.59
N VAL A 41 -21.44 -5.06 -11.30
CA VAL A 41 -22.59 -5.89 -11.67
C VAL A 41 -23.84 -5.54 -10.84
N VAL A 42 -23.67 -5.27 -9.54
CA VAL A 42 -24.80 -5.03 -8.62
C VAL A 42 -25.38 -3.62 -8.75
N LEU A 43 -24.53 -2.59 -8.84
CA LEU A 43 -24.93 -1.18 -8.83
C LEU A 43 -25.03 -0.57 -10.22
N GLY A 44 -24.54 -1.27 -11.25
CA GLY A 44 -24.25 -0.69 -12.57
C GLY A 44 -22.96 0.14 -12.50
N ASN A 45 -22.04 -0.04 -13.46
CA ASN A 45 -20.73 0.61 -13.44
C ASN A 45 -20.87 2.15 -13.51
N PRO A 46 -20.63 2.89 -12.41
CA PRO A 46 -20.74 4.35 -12.44
C PRO A 46 -19.43 5.00 -12.91
N VAL A 47 -18.36 4.23 -13.12
CA VAL A 47 -17.03 4.77 -13.45
C VAL A 47 -17.02 5.28 -14.88
N GLN A 48 -16.77 6.59 -15.03
CA GLN A 48 -16.66 7.25 -16.32
C GLN A 48 -15.22 7.20 -16.85
N ASP A 49 -14.21 7.45 -15.98
CA ASP A 49 -12.79 7.31 -16.33
C ASP A 49 -12.19 6.05 -15.71
N ASN A 50 -12.29 4.94 -16.46
CA ASN A 50 -11.75 3.64 -16.04
C ASN A 50 -10.22 3.67 -15.87
N ALA A 51 -9.49 4.47 -16.66
CA ALA A 51 -8.04 4.51 -16.58
C ALA A 51 -7.58 5.16 -15.28
N LEU A 52 -8.21 6.28 -14.91
CA LEU A 52 -7.93 6.98 -13.66
C LEU A 52 -8.35 6.14 -12.45
N PHE A 53 -9.50 5.46 -12.51
CA PHE A 53 -9.94 4.57 -11.44
C PHE A 53 -8.99 3.38 -11.23
N VAL A 54 -8.62 2.67 -12.29
CA VAL A 54 -7.69 1.52 -12.20
C VAL A 54 -6.31 1.97 -11.75
N GLY A 55 -5.80 3.10 -12.25
CA GLY A 55 -4.55 3.69 -11.78
C GLY A 55 -4.57 4.02 -10.29
N ASN A 56 -5.68 4.60 -9.81
CA ASN A 56 -5.86 4.91 -8.40
C ASN A 56 -5.91 3.66 -7.52
N VAL A 57 -6.60 2.60 -7.97
CA VAL A 57 -6.64 1.30 -7.28
C VAL A 57 -5.25 0.68 -7.18
N LEU A 58 -4.46 0.75 -8.26
CA LEU A 58 -3.06 0.29 -8.27
C LEU A 58 -2.21 1.05 -7.24
N LEU A 59 -2.29 2.38 -7.23
CA LEU A 59 -1.56 3.22 -6.27
C LEU A 59 -1.97 2.92 -4.82
N GLY A 60 -3.26 2.70 -4.57
CA GLY A 60 -3.76 2.33 -3.25
C GLY A 60 -3.28 0.95 -2.79
N ALA A 61 -3.31 -0.05 -3.67
CA ALA A 61 -2.86 -1.40 -3.35
C ALA A 61 -1.36 -1.47 -3.05
N VAL A 62 -0.54 -0.72 -3.80
CA VAL A 62 0.91 -0.60 -3.52
C VAL A 62 1.14 0.13 -2.19
N GLY A 63 0.43 1.24 -1.95
CA GLY A 63 0.62 2.07 -0.78
C GLY A 63 0.18 1.46 0.53
N PHE A 64 -0.98 0.79 0.55
CA PHE A 64 -1.41 0.06 1.73
C PHE A 64 -0.52 -1.15 2.00
N SER A 65 -0.16 -1.90 0.96
CA SER A 65 0.75 -3.03 1.10
C SER A 65 2.09 -2.61 1.70
N SER A 66 2.73 -1.57 1.17
CA SER A 66 4.03 -1.10 1.64
C SER A 66 3.95 -0.61 3.09
N THR A 67 2.95 0.24 3.40
CA THR A 67 2.76 0.82 4.74
C THR A 67 2.51 -0.26 5.79
N LEU A 68 1.53 -1.15 5.57
CA LEU A 68 1.21 -2.20 6.54
C LEU A 68 2.36 -3.18 6.71
N THR A 69 3.07 -3.52 5.63
CA THR A 69 4.21 -4.46 5.69
C THR A 69 5.37 -3.85 6.49
N MET A 70 5.67 -2.57 6.29
CA MET A 70 6.68 -1.84 7.04
C MET A 70 6.32 -1.76 8.53
N VAL A 71 5.10 -1.31 8.83
CA VAL A 71 4.67 -1.13 10.22
C VAL A 71 4.63 -2.47 10.96
N SER A 72 4.16 -3.55 10.32
CA SER A 72 4.22 -4.90 10.87
C SER A 72 5.65 -5.36 11.15
N GLY A 73 6.60 -5.00 10.27
CA GLY A 73 8.03 -5.26 10.48
C GLY A 73 8.59 -4.55 11.72
N ILE A 74 8.24 -3.28 11.92
CA ILE A 74 8.65 -2.49 13.12
C ILE A 74 8.00 -3.06 14.38
N ALA A 75 6.69 -3.31 14.33
CA ALA A 75 5.91 -3.70 15.48
C ALA A 75 6.29 -5.08 16.03
N THR A 76 6.73 -6.00 15.16
CA THR A 76 7.21 -7.34 15.56
C THR A 76 8.45 -7.27 16.46
N LYS A 77 9.23 -6.19 16.39
CA LYS A 77 10.41 -5.97 17.24
C LYS A 77 10.15 -5.26 18.56
N ALA A 78 9.04 -4.53 18.68
CA ALA A 78 8.77 -3.69 19.85
C ALA A 78 8.09 -4.43 21.01
N GLY A 79 7.98 -5.76 20.97
CA GLY A 79 7.38 -6.58 22.05
C GLY A 79 5.85 -6.44 22.21
N ASN A 80 5.23 -5.37 21.71
CA ASN A 80 3.77 -5.13 21.74
C ASN A 80 3.20 -4.89 20.33
N ASN A 81 3.23 -5.94 19.51
CA ASN A 81 3.04 -5.90 18.05
C ASN A 81 1.69 -5.33 17.58
N SER A 82 0.60 -5.57 18.32
CA SER A 82 -0.75 -5.15 17.91
C SER A 82 -1.02 -3.67 18.19
N VAL A 83 -0.65 -3.17 19.37
CA VAL A 83 -0.86 -1.75 19.74
C VAL A 83 0.03 -0.83 18.91
N LEU A 84 1.30 -1.19 18.74
CA LEU A 84 2.24 -0.38 17.95
C LEU A 84 1.81 -0.31 16.48
N MET A 85 1.30 -1.43 15.93
CA MET A 85 0.81 -1.45 14.56
C MET A 85 -0.38 -0.50 14.36
N ALA A 86 -1.31 -0.44 15.31
CA ALA A 86 -2.45 0.48 15.24
C ALA A 86 -2.03 1.95 15.35
N VAL A 87 -1.18 2.28 16.32
CA VAL A 87 -0.73 3.67 16.58
C VAL A 87 0.09 4.23 15.42
N LEU A 88 0.96 3.42 14.81
CA LEU A 88 1.80 3.88 13.69
C LEU A 88 1.08 3.86 12.34
N SER A 89 0.21 2.89 12.09
CA SER A 89 -0.45 2.78 10.78
C SER A 89 -1.56 3.82 10.61
N PHE A 90 -2.28 4.15 11.68
CA PHE A 90 -3.45 5.02 11.59
C PHE A 90 -3.14 6.41 10.99
N PRO A 91 -2.13 7.16 11.47
CA PRO A 91 -1.80 8.48 10.93
C PRO A 91 -1.40 8.47 9.45
N VAL A 92 -0.88 7.35 8.95
CA VAL A 92 -0.41 7.21 7.56
C VAL A 92 -1.54 6.75 6.65
N ILE A 93 -2.39 5.83 7.12
CA ILE A 93 -3.49 5.25 6.34
C ILE A 93 -4.60 6.28 6.08
N ILE A 94 -4.96 7.09 7.08
CA ILE A 94 -6.05 8.08 6.96
C ILE A 94 -5.85 9.07 5.81
N PRO A 95 -4.71 9.80 5.70
CA PRO A 95 -4.52 10.74 4.60
C PRO A 95 -4.52 10.02 3.25
N MET A 96 -3.94 8.82 3.18
CA MET A 96 -3.94 8.00 1.98
C MET A 96 -5.37 7.61 1.56
N LEU A 97 -6.21 7.18 2.50
CA LEU A 97 -7.62 6.87 2.25
C LEU A 97 -8.37 8.09 1.71
N VAL A 98 -8.21 9.26 2.33
CA VAL A 98 -8.92 10.48 1.90
C VAL A 98 -8.56 10.85 0.47
N LEU A 99 -7.29 10.76 0.08
CA LEU A 99 -6.84 11.03 -1.28
C LEU A 99 -7.39 9.99 -2.27
N LEU A 100 -7.31 8.70 -1.94
CA LEU A 100 -7.84 7.63 -2.79
C LEU A 100 -9.35 7.76 -3.00
N ILE A 101 -10.10 8.14 -1.97
CA ILE A 101 -11.56 8.36 -2.06
C ILE A 101 -11.87 9.54 -2.98
N ARG A 102 -11.14 10.66 -2.86
CA ARG A 102 -11.31 11.84 -3.74
C ARG A 102 -11.06 11.50 -5.20
N VAL A 103 -9.95 10.83 -5.50
CA VAL A 103 -9.60 10.42 -6.87
C VAL A 103 -10.61 9.42 -7.42
N SER A 104 -11.05 8.44 -6.60
CA SER A 104 -12.09 7.48 -7.00
C SER A 104 -13.41 8.18 -7.33
N LYS A 105 -13.81 9.15 -6.51
CA LYS A 105 -15.01 9.94 -6.75
C LYS A 105 -14.90 10.75 -8.05
N ASN A 106 -13.78 11.42 -8.27
CA ASN A 106 -13.55 12.18 -9.51
C ASN A 106 -13.61 11.27 -10.76
N ALA A 107 -13.11 10.03 -10.65
CA ALA A 107 -13.19 9.03 -11.72
C ALA A 107 -14.64 8.57 -12.01
N MET A 108 -15.46 8.46 -10.97
CA MET A 108 -16.88 8.12 -11.07
C MET A 108 -17.70 9.28 -11.63
N ASP A 109 -17.39 10.51 -11.23
CA ASP A 109 -18.09 11.71 -11.69
C ASP A 109 -17.63 12.14 -13.11
N GLY A 110 -16.57 11.54 -13.65
CA GLY A 110 -16.03 11.84 -14.98
C GLY A 110 -15.42 13.24 -15.09
N LEU A 111 -14.93 13.78 -13.98
CA LEU A 111 -14.34 15.11 -13.92
C LEU A 111 -12.98 15.17 -14.63
N ASP A 112 -12.57 16.37 -15.01
CA ASP A 112 -11.27 16.57 -15.67
C ASP A 112 -10.11 16.05 -14.82
N ARG A 113 -9.12 15.44 -15.48
CA ARG A 113 -7.96 14.81 -14.82
C ARG A 113 -7.09 15.82 -14.08
N GLY A 114 -7.13 17.09 -14.48
CA GLY A 114 -6.46 18.18 -13.77
C GLY A 114 -6.89 18.30 -12.32
N LEU A 115 -8.17 18.01 -12.00
CA LEU A 115 -8.71 18.09 -10.64
C LEU A 115 -8.26 16.95 -9.72
N SER A 116 -7.65 15.90 -10.27
CA SER A 116 -7.12 14.76 -9.49
C SER A 116 -5.60 14.69 -9.49
N SER A 117 -4.94 15.60 -10.22
CA SER A 117 -3.49 15.54 -10.45
C SER A 117 -2.72 15.79 -9.16
N ASP A 118 -3.14 16.76 -8.34
CA ASP A 118 -2.50 17.07 -7.06
C ASP A 118 -2.61 15.89 -6.08
N GLU A 119 -3.78 15.24 -6.01
CA GLU A 119 -3.97 14.05 -5.18
C GLU A 119 -3.10 12.88 -5.64
N ILE A 120 -3.01 12.64 -6.96
CA ILE A 120 -2.19 11.56 -7.52
C ILE A 120 -0.71 11.81 -7.26
N ILE A 121 -0.22 13.04 -7.44
CA ILE A 121 1.17 13.41 -7.14
C ILE A 121 1.46 13.20 -5.65
N THR A 122 0.53 13.60 -4.79
CA THR A 122 0.67 13.42 -3.33
C THR A 122 0.70 11.93 -2.96
N LEU A 123 -0.17 11.11 -3.56
CA LEU A 123 -0.19 9.66 -3.36
C LEU A 123 1.10 9.00 -3.84
N LEU A 124 1.65 9.44 -4.97
CA LEU A 124 2.93 8.96 -5.49
C LEU A 124 4.09 9.33 -4.54
N ALA A 125 4.11 10.55 -4.02
CA ALA A 125 5.11 10.98 -3.06
C ALA A 125 5.06 10.16 -1.77
N ILE A 126 3.86 9.93 -1.21
CA ILE A 126 3.67 9.07 -0.03
C ILE A 126 4.15 7.65 -0.31
N ASN A 127 3.75 7.07 -1.44
CA ASN A 127 4.20 5.73 -1.86
C ASN A 127 5.73 5.64 -1.97
N ALA A 128 6.36 6.61 -2.61
CA ALA A 128 7.80 6.65 -2.79
C ALA A 128 8.53 6.74 -1.44
N ILE A 129 8.06 7.61 -0.54
CA ILE A 129 8.61 7.74 0.82
C ILE A 129 8.48 6.42 1.58
N VAL A 130 7.28 5.83 1.62
CA VAL A 130 7.05 4.58 2.36
C VAL A 130 7.87 3.44 1.80
N LEU A 131 7.98 3.30 0.47
CA LEU A 131 8.81 2.27 -0.16
C LEU A 131 10.30 2.47 0.16
N ALA A 132 10.80 3.71 0.06
CA ALA A 132 12.19 4.02 0.38
C ALA A 132 12.51 3.74 1.85
N VAL A 133 11.65 4.17 2.77
CA VAL A 133 11.83 3.91 4.20
C VAL A 133 11.74 2.41 4.48
N SER A 134 10.78 1.70 3.89
CA SER A 134 10.67 0.24 4.02
C SER A 134 11.96 -0.46 3.58
N TYR A 135 12.52 -0.04 2.44
CA TYR A 135 13.73 -0.62 1.88
C TYR A 135 14.97 -0.36 2.76
N ILE A 136 15.10 0.86 3.32
CA ILE A 136 16.23 1.24 4.17
C ILE A 136 16.12 0.66 5.57
N LEU A 137 14.93 0.70 6.18
CA LEU A 137 14.72 0.36 7.58
C LEU A 137 14.67 -1.16 7.80
N PHE A 138 14.18 -1.93 6.81
CA PHE A 138 14.00 -3.37 6.96
C PHE A 138 15.29 -4.16 7.25
N PRO A 139 16.45 -3.90 6.62
CA PRO A 139 17.71 -4.53 7.01
C PRO A 139 18.09 -4.33 8.48
N TYR A 140 17.85 -3.14 9.05
CA TYR A 140 18.09 -2.86 10.47
C TYR A 140 17.10 -3.64 11.35
N LEU A 141 15.82 -3.65 10.94
CA LEU A 141 14.78 -4.46 11.56
C LEU A 141 14.96 -5.97 11.37
N TRP A 142 15.85 -6.44 10.51
CA TRP A 142 16.10 -7.87 10.35
C TRP A 142 17.34 -8.35 11.13
N ARG A 143 18.32 -7.48 11.37
CA ARG A 143 19.61 -7.83 12.01
C ARG A 143 19.57 -7.95 13.54
N SER A 144 18.72 -7.16 14.21
CA SER A 144 18.49 -7.28 15.67
C SER A 144 17.45 -8.36 16.04
#